data_AF-A0A7W0SE24-F1
#
_entry.id   AF-A0A7W0SE24-F1
#
_cell.length_a   1.000
_cell.length_b   1.000
_cell.length_c   1.000
_cell.angle_alpha   90.00
_cell.angle_beta   90.00
_cell.angle_gamma   90.00
#
_symmetry.space_group_name_H-M   'P 1'
#
loop_
_entity.id
_entity.type
_entity.pdbx_description
1 polymer ?
#
loop_
_entity_poly.entity_id
_entity_poly.type
_entity_poly.pdbx_seq_one_letter_code
_entity_poly.pdbx_strand_id
1 'polypeptide(L)'
;VNGEYSNYFGATSSAQVELVLAGINATLTRSNGVYERDLGLHLNLIPETTRLIYYDPATDPYTGLSSWNNQLRDAIRNNGITIDMYDIGHMFGASGGGGNAGCIGCVCSSNPSSAHFGHDKGRGITSPGDGIPEGDNFDIDYVVHEVGHQLGANHTFSYGQIPYPENLGQDKEIGSGITIMGYAGITPVSDVAPHSIDIFHETSIGQIQSNLPTRGCPAAGTMPSTGNRAPVVASVNNYTIPIMTPFALTGSATDPDGDSITYNWEQNDSAQNTGITIAAASANPAKLIGPNWLSFNSTSSPTKYFPRLSTILAGEFTTRSLPGGDPAVLIEALSSVSRVLNFRLTVRDNHPYVPGTAIGQTQFTDMTVSVTNLAGPFKVSAPDSAVTLEGGTTQTITWLVANTNLPPVGAAMVNIRLSVDGGNTFPIMLKANTLNDGSESVVIPRIGTSTARIMVEAAGNIFFDISDASFTILGPTTASVGGRTLDRFGRGIKGVVVTLTPADGTARTAVTGQNGSYVFDEVPLGATYVIRASHRHYSFTPESIEYVHVGQNSDQNFTGTR
;
A
#
# COMPACT_ATOMS: atom_id res chain seq x y z
N VAL A 1 -21.59 -24.71 -7.29
CA VAL A 1 -20.58 -24.88 -8.37
C VAL A 1 -21.18 -25.74 -9.48
N ASN A 2 -20.75 -25.61 -10.73
CA ASN A 2 -21.22 -26.50 -11.81
C ASN A 2 -20.47 -27.84 -11.85
N GLY A 3 -20.93 -28.77 -12.68
CA GLY A 3 -20.32 -30.09 -12.85
C GLY A 3 -18.88 -30.02 -13.34
N GLU A 4 -18.55 -29.06 -14.20
CA GLU A 4 -17.20 -28.84 -14.70
C GLU A 4 -16.23 -28.44 -13.58
N TYR A 5 -16.65 -27.58 -12.64
CA TYR A 5 -15.83 -27.20 -11.48
C TYR A 5 -15.53 -28.42 -10.62
N SER A 6 -16.55 -29.23 -10.32
CA SER A 6 -16.34 -30.47 -9.54
C SER A 6 -15.38 -31.42 -10.25
N ASN A 7 -15.52 -31.57 -11.57
CA ASN A 7 -14.65 -32.42 -12.38
C ASN A 7 -13.20 -31.91 -12.44
N TYR A 8 -12.98 -30.60 -12.42
CA TYR A 8 -11.63 -30.00 -12.34
C TYR A 8 -10.88 -30.50 -11.11
N PHE A 9 -11.56 -30.54 -9.95
CA PHE A 9 -11.01 -31.08 -8.70
C PHE A 9 -11.09 -32.61 -8.60
N GLY A 10 -11.47 -33.31 -9.68
CA GLY A 10 -11.50 -34.77 -9.76
C GLY A 10 -12.74 -35.44 -9.15
N ALA A 11 -13.80 -34.67 -8.86
CA ALA A 11 -15.05 -35.18 -8.30
C ALA A 11 -16.13 -35.38 -9.37
N THR A 12 -16.52 -36.64 -9.62
CA THR A 12 -17.59 -37.02 -10.58
C THR A 12 -18.84 -37.56 -9.88
N SER A 13 -18.85 -37.62 -8.53
CA SER A 13 -20.01 -38.01 -7.73
C SER A 13 -19.94 -37.44 -6.31
N SER A 14 -21.06 -37.47 -5.59
CA SER A 14 -21.16 -37.01 -4.20
C SER A 14 -20.27 -37.77 -3.21
N ALA A 15 -19.77 -38.95 -3.57
CA ALA A 15 -18.78 -39.67 -2.77
C ALA A 15 -17.42 -38.93 -2.68
N GLN A 16 -17.19 -37.95 -3.56
CA GLN A 16 -15.94 -37.18 -3.68
C GLN A 16 -16.14 -35.70 -3.30
N VAL A 17 -17.22 -35.38 -2.58
CA VAL A 17 -17.59 -34.00 -2.20
C VAL A 17 -16.45 -33.24 -1.50
N GLU A 18 -15.62 -33.93 -0.74
CA GLU A 18 -14.47 -33.34 -0.02
C GLU A 18 -13.44 -32.70 -0.96
N LEU A 19 -13.27 -33.20 -2.19
CA LEU A 19 -12.36 -32.59 -3.17
C LEU A 19 -12.88 -31.21 -3.61
N VAL A 20 -14.19 -31.10 -3.81
CA VAL A 20 -14.85 -29.85 -4.20
C VAL A 20 -14.84 -28.86 -3.03
N LEU A 21 -15.14 -29.34 -1.82
CA LEU A 21 -15.10 -28.51 -0.61
C LEU A 21 -13.68 -28.00 -0.32
N ALA A 22 -12.64 -28.80 -0.58
CA ALA A 22 -11.26 -28.35 -0.46
C ALA A 22 -10.95 -27.17 -1.40
N GLY A 23 -11.39 -27.25 -2.67
CA GLY A 23 -11.25 -26.13 -3.63
C GLY A 23 -12.00 -24.88 -3.18
N ILE A 24 -13.28 -25.01 -2.81
CA ILE A 24 -14.08 -23.89 -2.29
C ILE A 24 -13.43 -23.28 -1.04
N ASN A 25 -12.94 -24.11 -0.12
CA ASN A 25 -12.30 -23.65 1.10
C ASN A 25 -10.97 -22.95 0.83
N ALA A 26 -10.18 -23.40 -0.16
CA ALA A 26 -8.96 -22.72 -0.57
C ALA A 26 -9.26 -21.29 -1.06
N THR A 27 -10.23 -21.14 -1.98
CA THR A 27 -10.71 -19.83 -2.45
C THR A 27 -11.19 -18.97 -1.30
N LEU A 28 -12.10 -19.48 -0.44
CA LEU A 28 -12.62 -18.70 0.68
C LEU A 28 -11.54 -18.33 1.70
N THR A 29 -10.54 -19.18 1.93
CA THR A 29 -9.41 -18.86 2.80
C THR A 29 -8.63 -17.67 2.23
N ARG A 30 -8.35 -17.68 0.91
CA ARG A 30 -7.66 -16.58 0.24
C ARG A 30 -8.48 -15.29 0.25
N SER A 31 -9.76 -15.37 -0.06
CA SER A 31 -10.68 -14.23 -0.09
C SER A 31 -10.91 -13.63 1.30
N ASN A 32 -11.13 -14.47 2.33
CA ASN A 32 -11.34 -14.01 3.70
C ASN A 32 -10.11 -13.27 4.25
N GLY A 33 -8.88 -13.66 3.88
CA GLY A 33 -7.69 -12.89 4.26
C GLY A 33 -7.75 -11.42 3.82
N VAL A 34 -8.41 -11.11 2.70
CA VAL A 34 -8.66 -9.74 2.25
C VAL A 34 -9.82 -9.10 3.01
N TYR A 35 -10.97 -9.79 3.11
CA TYR A 35 -12.16 -9.24 3.78
C TYR A 35 -11.92 -8.95 5.26
N GLU A 36 -11.18 -9.81 5.94
CA GLU A 36 -10.84 -9.67 7.35
C GLU A 36 -9.96 -8.45 7.58
N ARG A 37 -8.96 -8.26 6.72
CA ARG A 37 -7.99 -7.15 6.83
C ARG A 37 -8.60 -5.80 6.44
N ASP A 38 -9.36 -5.73 5.36
CA ASP A 38 -9.82 -4.45 4.79
C ASP A 38 -11.20 -4.04 5.29
N LEU A 39 -12.08 -5.02 5.58
CA LEU A 39 -13.50 -4.79 5.82
C LEU A 39 -13.96 -5.22 7.22
N GLY A 40 -13.12 -5.94 7.98
CA GLY A 40 -13.53 -6.55 9.25
C GLY A 40 -14.64 -7.58 9.07
N LEU A 41 -14.62 -8.33 7.97
CA LEU A 41 -15.67 -9.29 7.58
C LEU A 41 -15.08 -10.68 7.31
N HIS A 42 -15.81 -11.73 7.70
CA HIS A 42 -15.46 -13.12 7.41
C HIS A 42 -16.68 -13.87 6.87
N LEU A 43 -16.51 -14.57 5.75
CA LEU A 43 -17.56 -15.40 5.14
C LEU A 43 -17.40 -16.86 5.56
N ASN A 44 -18.50 -17.44 6.03
CA ASN A 44 -18.59 -18.87 6.35
C ASN A 44 -19.48 -19.59 5.34
N LEU A 45 -19.16 -20.86 5.05
CA LEU A 45 -20.08 -21.73 4.32
C LEU A 45 -21.27 -22.12 5.21
N ILE A 46 -22.46 -22.13 4.61
CA ILE A 46 -23.65 -22.68 5.26
C ILE A 46 -23.63 -24.22 5.17
N PRO A 47 -24.28 -24.95 6.11
CA PRO A 47 -24.36 -26.41 6.06
C PRO A 47 -24.95 -26.95 4.75
N GLU A 48 -25.84 -26.20 4.11
CA GLU A 48 -26.54 -26.57 2.87
C GLU A 48 -25.69 -26.47 1.61
N THR A 49 -24.46 -25.93 1.67
CA THR A 49 -23.59 -25.72 0.49
C THR A 49 -23.44 -26.98 -0.38
N THR A 50 -23.35 -28.17 0.23
CA THR A 50 -23.18 -29.43 -0.50
C THR A 50 -24.36 -29.79 -1.40
N ARG A 51 -25.55 -29.20 -1.17
CA ARG A 51 -26.75 -29.37 -2.03
C ARG A 51 -26.63 -28.60 -3.36
N LEU A 52 -25.66 -27.69 -3.46
CA LEU A 52 -25.39 -26.87 -4.64
C LEU A 52 -24.10 -27.29 -5.38
N ILE A 53 -23.60 -28.50 -5.07
CA ILE A 53 -22.48 -29.12 -5.77
C ILE A 53 -23.05 -30.12 -6.77
N TYR A 54 -22.85 -29.82 -8.05
CA TYR A 54 -23.20 -30.69 -9.16
C TYR A 54 -21.93 -31.40 -9.66
N TYR A 55 -22.05 -32.64 -10.14
CA TYR A 55 -20.91 -33.49 -10.53
C TYR A 55 -20.93 -33.91 -11.99
N ASP A 56 -22.08 -33.84 -12.65
CA ASP A 56 -22.23 -34.18 -14.06
C ASP A 56 -22.61 -32.92 -14.85
N PRO A 57 -21.69 -32.39 -15.69
CA PRO A 57 -21.94 -31.25 -16.57
C PRO A 57 -23.21 -31.38 -17.43
N ALA A 58 -23.62 -32.60 -17.78
CA ALA A 58 -24.79 -32.81 -18.64
C ALA A 58 -26.12 -32.65 -17.89
N THR A 59 -26.12 -32.67 -16.56
CA THR A 59 -27.34 -32.68 -15.75
C THR A 59 -27.43 -31.53 -14.75
N ASP A 60 -26.37 -30.72 -14.63
CA ASP A 60 -26.41 -29.52 -13.83
C ASP A 60 -27.33 -28.43 -14.46
N PRO A 61 -27.80 -27.44 -13.67
CA PRO A 61 -28.79 -26.48 -14.14
C PRO A 61 -28.18 -25.31 -14.94
N TYR A 62 -26.86 -25.29 -15.14
CA TYR A 62 -26.14 -24.16 -15.70
C TYR A 62 -25.91 -24.34 -17.20
N THR A 63 -26.24 -23.32 -17.98
CA THR A 63 -26.09 -23.35 -19.45
C THR A 63 -25.00 -22.38 -19.89
N GLY A 64 -25.36 -21.23 -20.45
CA GLY A 64 -24.41 -20.17 -20.80
C GLY A 64 -24.24 -19.15 -19.69
N LEU A 65 -23.04 -18.56 -19.59
CA LEU A 65 -22.68 -17.53 -18.59
C LEU A 65 -23.74 -16.45 -18.39
N SER A 66 -24.36 -15.96 -19.48
CA SER A 66 -25.40 -14.92 -19.44
C SER A 66 -26.67 -15.33 -18.68
N SER A 67 -26.87 -16.62 -18.42
CA SER A 67 -28.04 -17.17 -17.70
C SER A 67 -27.71 -17.59 -16.27
N TRP A 68 -26.43 -17.71 -15.91
CA TRP A 68 -26.00 -18.33 -14.65
C TRP A 68 -26.47 -17.57 -13.41
N ASN A 69 -26.56 -16.23 -13.43
CA ASN A 69 -27.08 -15.46 -12.29
C ASN A 69 -28.52 -15.87 -11.92
N ASN A 70 -29.38 -16.12 -12.93
CA ASN A 70 -30.75 -16.56 -12.72
C ASN A 70 -30.83 -18.05 -12.36
N GLN A 71 -29.98 -18.88 -12.97
CA GLN A 71 -29.90 -20.30 -12.68
C GLN A 71 -29.39 -20.57 -11.26
N LEU A 72 -28.47 -19.76 -10.72
CA LEU A 72 -28.06 -19.85 -9.32
C LEU A 72 -29.23 -19.60 -8.37
N ARG A 73 -29.98 -18.52 -8.59
CA ARG A 73 -31.19 -18.21 -7.80
C ARG A 73 -32.16 -19.39 -7.82
N ASP A 74 -32.41 -19.96 -8.99
CA ASP A 74 -33.34 -21.07 -9.15
C ASP A 74 -32.79 -22.36 -8.54
N ALA A 75 -31.48 -22.64 -8.64
CA ALA A 75 -30.81 -23.76 -8.01
C ALA A 75 -30.90 -23.70 -6.47
N ILE A 76 -30.67 -22.53 -5.86
CA ILE A 76 -30.84 -22.29 -4.42
C ILE A 76 -32.27 -22.65 -3.99
N ARG A 77 -33.27 -22.11 -4.69
CA ARG A 77 -34.70 -22.35 -4.39
C ARG A 77 -35.11 -23.81 -4.58
N ASN A 78 -34.71 -24.42 -5.70
CA ASN A 78 -35.06 -25.80 -6.05
C ASN A 78 -34.42 -26.80 -5.09
N ASN A 79 -33.27 -26.45 -4.50
CA ASN A 79 -32.65 -27.20 -3.42
C ASN A 79 -33.17 -26.80 -2.03
N GLY A 80 -34.32 -26.13 -1.92
CA GLY A 80 -34.97 -25.87 -0.63
C GLY A 80 -34.16 -25.01 0.34
N ILE A 81 -33.22 -24.21 -0.16
CA ILE A 81 -32.48 -23.22 0.63
C ILE A 81 -33.29 -21.92 0.62
N THR A 82 -33.72 -21.46 1.78
CA THR A 82 -34.55 -20.26 1.91
C THR A 82 -33.69 -19.01 2.04
N ILE A 83 -34.29 -17.84 1.80
CA ILE A 83 -33.60 -16.55 1.86
C ILE A 83 -33.02 -16.22 3.24
N ASP A 84 -33.54 -16.84 4.31
CA ASP A 84 -33.06 -16.64 5.69
C ASP A 84 -31.88 -17.57 6.04
N MET A 85 -31.58 -18.56 5.20
CA MET A 85 -30.50 -19.53 5.44
C MET A 85 -29.12 -19.03 4.99
N TYR A 86 -29.04 -17.93 4.24
CA TYR A 86 -27.79 -17.42 3.69
C TYR A 86 -27.79 -15.90 3.56
N ASP A 87 -26.61 -15.30 3.71
CA ASP A 87 -26.41 -13.84 3.60
C ASP A 87 -25.99 -13.40 2.20
N ILE A 88 -25.21 -14.28 1.54
CA ILE A 88 -24.67 -14.11 0.20
C ILE A 88 -24.72 -15.45 -0.52
N GLY A 89 -24.92 -15.44 -1.84
CA GLY A 89 -24.84 -16.64 -2.64
C GLY A 89 -24.10 -16.34 -3.93
N HIS A 90 -23.14 -17.22 -4.21
CA HIS A 90 -22.15 -17.05 -5.26
C HIS A 90 -21.82 -18.41 -5.89
N MET A 91 -21.81 -18.48 -7.22
CA MET A 91 -21.54 -19.70 -7.98
C MET A 91 -20.14 -19.63 -8.60
N PHE A 92 -19.35 -20.69 -8.41
CA PHE A 92 -18.07 -20.88 -9.10
C PHE A 92 -18.23 -21.84 -10.28
N GLY A 93 -17.75 -21.41 -11.45
CA GLY A 93 -17.63 -22.22 -12.66
C GLY A 93 -16.17 -22.54 -12.98
N ALA A 94 -15.92 -23.63 -13.71
CA ALA A 94 -14.56 -24.03 -14.12
C ALA A 94 -13.96 -23.19 -15.25
N SER A 95 -14.79 -22.70 -16.16
CA SER A 95 -14.34 -22.09 -17.41
C SER A 95 -15.44 -21.28 -18.09
N GLY A 96 -15.05 -20.30 -18.89
CA GLY A 96 -15.97 -19.50 -19.71
C GLY A 96 -15.57 -18.02 -19.76
N GLY A 97 -14.84 -17.54 -18.75
CA GLY A 97 -14.36 -16.17 -18.63
C GLY A 97 -15.45 -15.17 -18.25
N GLY A 98 -15.41 -14.68 -17.01
CA GLY A 98 -16.19 -13.55 -16.55
C GLY A 98 -16.64 -13.64 -15.10
N GLY A 99 -17.22 -12.54 -14.64
CA GLY A 99 -17.89 -12.45 -13.35
C GLY A 99 -19.13 -11.58 -13.47
N ASN A 100 -20.10 -11.82 -12.58
CA ASN A 100 -21.23 -10.93 -12.43
C ASN A 100 -21.83 -11.10 -11.03
N ALA A 101 -21.71 -10.07 -10.21
CA ALA A 101 -22.24 -10.01 -8.85
C ALA A 101 -23.76 -10.25 -8.74
N GLY A 102 -24.50 -10.10 -9.83
CA GLY A 102 -25.97 -10.16 -9.91
C GLY A 102 -26.65 -8.90 -9.37
N CYS A 103 -25.98 -8.17 -8.47
CA CYS A 103 -26.40 -6.91 -7.89
C CYS A 103 -25.26 -6.27 -7.07
N ILE A 104 -25.31 -4.95 -6.92
CA ILE A 104 -24.38 -4.19 -6.08
C ILE A 104 -25.03 -3.96 -4.71
N GLY A 105 -24.28 -4.27 -3.64
CA GLY A 105 -24.67 -4.04 -2.25
C GLY A 105 -25.82 -4.90 -1.76
N CYS A 106 -26.22 -5.94 -2.47
CA CYS A 106 -27.43 -6.70 -2.18
C CYS A 106 -27.28 -7.77 -1.10
N VAL A 107 -26.13 -7.89 -0.44
CA VAL A 107 -25.97 -8.78 0.72
C VAL A 107 -27.14 -8.63 1.69
N CYS A 108 -27.67 -9.77 2.11
CA CYS A 108 -28.82 -9.90 3.02
C CYS A 108 -30.12 -9.24 2.57
N SER A 109 -30.24 -8.86 1.29
CA SER A 109 -31.52 -8.38 0.76
C SER A 109 -32.59 -9.49 0.89
N SER A 110 -33.74 -9.12 1.44
CA SER A 110 -34.90 -10.00 1.64
C SER A 110 -36.00 -9.77 0.60
N ASN A 111 -35.72 -8.99 -0.45
CA ASN A 111 -36.72 -8.60 -1.44
C ASN A 111 -36.62 -9.48 -2.69
N PRO A 112 -37.40 -10.57 -2.81
CA PRO A 112 -37.45 -11.36 -4.03
C PRO A 112 -38.36 -10.64 -5.04
N SER A 113 -37.87 -9.57 -5.68
CA SER A 113 -38.66 -9.03 -6.78
C SER A 113 -38.61 -10.03 -7.93
N SER A 114 -39.74 -10.67 -8.21
CA SER A 114 -39.92 -11.69 -9.26
C SER A 114 -39.70 -11.19 -10.69
N ALA A 115 -39.19 -9.97 -10.86
CA ALA A 115 -38.78 -9.44 -12.14
C ALA A 115 -37.41 -10.01 -12.49
N HIS A 116 -37.21 -10.40 -13.75
CA HIS A 116 -35.92 -10.84 -14.32
C HIS A 116 -34.76 -9.82 -14.18
N PHE A 117 -34.99 -8.69 -13.50
CA PHE A 117 -34.10 -7.53 -13.33
C PHE A 117 -33.96 -7.07 -11.86
N GLY A 118 -34.25 -7.93 -10.86
CA GLY A 118 -34.21 -7.59 -9.43
C GLY A 118 -32.81 -7.57 -8.77
N HIS A 119 -32.60 -6.68 -7.81
CA HIS A 119 -31.36 -6.54 -7.01
C HIS A 119 -31.31 -7.53 -5.82
N ASP A 120 -31.40 -8.84 -6.11
CA ASP A 120 -31.61 -9.88 -5.10
C ASP A 120 -30.30 -10.65 -4.78
N LYS A 121 -30.04 -10.96 -3.49
CA LYS A 121 -28.92 -11.82 -3.09
C LYS A 121 -29.04 -13.24 -3.66
N GLY A 122 -27.91 -13.94 -3.77
CA GLY A 122 -27.86 -15.32 -4.28
C GLY A 122 -27.85 -15.42 -5.79
N ARG A 123 -27.21 -14.44 -6.45
CA ARG A 123 -27.11 -14.36 -7.90
C ARG A 123 -25.69 -14.15 -8.40
N GLY A 124 -24.68 -14.07 -7.52
CA GLY A 124 -23.29 -13.82 -7.93
C GLY A 124 -22.69 -15.01 -8.67
N ILE A 125 -21.87 -14.74 -9.68
CA ILE A 125 -21.14 -15.78 -10.42
C ILE A 125 -19.70 -15.32 -10.66
N THR A 126 -18.78 -16.29 -10.68
CA THR A 126 -17.39 -16.12 -11.09
C THR A 126 -16.95 -17.36 -11.87
N SER A 127 -16.29 -17.14 -13.00
CA SER A 127 -15.71 -18.20 -13.83
C SER A 127 -14.42 -17.71 -14.51
N PRO A 128 -13.32 -18.46 -14.42
CA PRO A 128 -12.06 -18.01 -15.00
C PRO A 128 -12.07 -18.15 -16.52
N GLY A 129 -11.30 -17.30 -17.20
CA GLY A 129 -11.12 -17.35 -18.65
C GLY A 129 -10.08 -18.37 -19.11
N ASP A 130 -9.11 -18.69 -18.26
CA ASP A 130 -8.01 -19.63 -18.52
C ASP A 130 -8.38 -21.09 -18.19
N GLY A 131 -9.55 -21.33 -17.61
CA GLY A 131 -10.01 -22.65 -17.19
C GLY A 131 -9.39 -23.16 -15.89
N ILE A 132 -8.82 -22.26 -15.07
CA ILE A 132 -8.16 -22.58 -13.79
C ILE A 132 -8.95 -21.91 -12.65
N PRO A 133 -9.91 -22.60 -12.01
CA PRO A 133 -10.76 -22.01 -10.98
C PRO A 133 -10.13 -22.07 -9.58
N GLU A 134 -8.86 -21.67 -9.47
CA GLU A 134 -8.08 -21.60 -8.23
C GLU A 134 -6.91 -20.60 -8.34
N GLY A 135 -6.40 -20.16 -7.19
CA GLY A 135 -5.25 -19.25 -7.10
C GLY A 135 -5.62 -17.79 -7.38
N ASP A 136 -4.66 -16.88 -7.21
CA ASP A 136 -4.94 -15.43 -7.18
C ASP A 136 -5.63 -14.89 -8.45
N ASN A 137 -5.36 -15.46 -9.63
CA ASN A 137 -6.07 -15.09 -10.86
C ASN A 137 -7.59 -15.35 -10.76
N PHE A 138 -8.01 -16.41 -10.06
CA PHE A 138 -9.43 -16.70 -9.83
C PHE A 138 -9.93 -16.03 -8.55
N ASP A 139 -9.20 -16.22 -7.44
CA ASP A 139 -9.61 -15.83 -6.09
C ASP A 139 -9.65 -14.30 -5.91
N ILE A 140 -8.66 -13.57 -6.43
CA ILE A 140 -8.55 -12.12 -6.24
C ILE A 140 -9.20 -11.37 -7.41
N ASP A 141 -8.76 -11.62 -8.64
CA ASP A 141 -9.20 -10.83 -9.79
C ASP A 141 -10.69 -11.02 -10.12
N TYR A 142 -11.27 -12.18 -9.77
CA TYR A 142 -12.70 -12.43 -9.99
C TYR A 142 -13.49 -12.61 -8.70
N VAL A 143 -13.17 -13.58 -7.84
CA VAL A 143 -14.07 -13.91 -6.71
C VAL A 143 -14.19 -12.72 -5.74
N VAL A 144 -13.07 -12.15 -5.32
CA VAL A 144 -13.07 -11.01 -4.40
C VAL A 144 -13.63 -9.74 -5.05
N HIS A 145 -13.40 -9.55 -6.35
CA HIS A 145 -14.01 -8.47 -7.15
C HIS A 145 -15.55 -8.56 -7.14
N GLU A 146 -16.10 -9.70 -7.55
CA GLU A 146 -17.54 -9.88 -7.68
C GLU A 146 -18.25 -9.91 -6.33
N VAL A 147 -17.64 -10.48 -5.31
CA VAL A 147 -18.16 -10.40 -3.93
C VAL A 147 -18.05 -8.97 -3.40
N GLY A 148 -17.01 -8.20 -3.76
CA GLY A 148 -16.88 -6.78 -3.45
C GLY A 148 -18.08 -5.95 -3.95
N HIS A 149 -18.56 -6.24 -5.17
CA HIS A 149 -19.82 -5.69 -5.66
C HIS A 149 -21.02 -6.12 -4.82
N GLN A 150 -21.19 -7.42 -4.51
CA GLN A 150 -22.28 -7.90 -3.67
C GLN A 150 -22.29 -7.22 -2.28
N LEU A 151 -21.11 -6.88 -1.76
CA LEU A 151 -20.89 -6.14 -0.51
C LEU A 151 -21.13 -4.63 -0.63
N GLY A 152 -21.08 -4.05 -1.83
CA GLY A 152 -21.51 -2.67 -2.09
C GLY A 152 -20.53 -1.76 -2.82
N ALA A 153 -19.37 -2.26 -3.25
CA ALA A 153 -18.41 -1.46 -4.01
C ALA A 153 -18.83 -1.33 -5.48
N ASN A 154 -18.56 -0.17 -6.07
CA ASN A 154 -18.54 0.02 -7.51
C ASN A 154 -17.12 -0.16 -8.05
N HIS A 155 -16.94 -0.11 -9.36
CA HIS A 155 -15.60 -0.12 -9.90
C HIS A 155 -14.85 1.17 -9.57
N THR A 156 -13.52 1.07 -9.60
CA THR A 156 -12.61 2.17 -9.24
C THR A 156 -11.84 2.71 -10.43
N PHE A 157 -11.81 2.01 -11.56
CA PHE A 157 -11.06 2.42 -12.74
C PHE A 157 -11.67 3.61 -13.47
N SER A 158 -10.87 4.31 -14.27
CA SER A 158 -11.32 5.48 -15.05
C SER A 158 -11.34 5.24 -16.57
N TYR A 159 -11.20 3.99 -17.01
CA TYR A 159 -11.22 3.57 -18.42
C TYR A 159 -12.61 3.24 -19.02
N GLY A 160 -12.74 3.42 -20.34
CA GLY A 160 -13.99 3.63 -21.07
C GLY A 160 -14.48 2.51 -21.97
N GLN A 161 -14.81 1.37 -21.38
CA GLN A 161 -15.66 0.39 -22.05
C GLN A 161 -17.06 0.21 -21.46
N ILE A 162 -17.44 0.94 -20.40
CA ILE A 162 -18.79 0.81 -19.87
C ILE A 162 -19.65 2.00 -20.32
N PRO A 163 -20.69 1.80 -21.18
CA PRO A 163 -21.67 2.84 -21.53
C PRO A 163 -22.56 3.28 -20.35
N TYR A 164 -22.27 2.81 -19.15
CA TYR A 164 -22.76 3.35 -17.90
C TYR A 164 -21.60 4.13 -17.27
N PRO A 165 -21.55 5.47 -17.37
CA PRO A 165 -20.83 6.20 -16.35
C PRO A 165 -21.50 5.80 -15.03
N GLU A 166 -20.79 5.06 -14.19
CA GLU A 166 -21.33 4.72 -12.89
C GLU A 166 -21.48 5.95 -12.02
N ASN A 167 -21.16 7.18 -12.48
CA ASN A 167 -21.67 8.50 -12.05
C ASN A 167 -21.73 8.77 -10.53
N LEU A 168 -21.09 7.89 -9.75
CA LEU A 168 -21.17 7.80 -8.31
C LEU A 168 -19.86 8.29 -7.68
N GLY A 169 -18.91 8.77 -8.51
CA GLY A 169 -17.66 9.35 -8.05
C GLY A 169 -16.61 8.34 -7.57
N GLN A 170 -16.70 7.09 -8.03
CA GLN A 170 -15.84 5.99 -7.57
C GLN A 170 -14.63 5.73 -8.49
N ASP A 171 -14.68 6.21 -9.73
CA ASP A 171 -13.63 6.19 -10.76
C ASP A 171 -12.37 6.97 -10.33
N LYS A 172 -11.59 6.43 -9.39
CA LYS A 172 -10.48 7.08 -8.70
C LYS A 172 -9.12 6.45 -9.00
N GLU A 173 -9.07 5.46 -9.87
CA GLU A 173 -7.83 4.84 -10.31
C GLU A 173 -7.52 5.10 -11.78
N ILE A 174 -6.22 5.16 -12.10
CA ILE A 174 -5.71 5.34 -13.45
C ILE A 174 -5.98 4.12 -14.31
N GLY A 175 -6.31 4.35 -15.58
CA GLY A 175 -6.41 3.29 -16.58
C GLY A 175 -7.43 2.24 -16.17
N SER A 176 -7.01 0.98 -16.22
CA SER A 176 -7.75 -0.18 -15.74
C SER A 176 -7.97 -0.22 -14.24
N GLY A 177 -7.29 0.61 -13.43
CA GLY A 177 -7.15 0.39 -12.00
C GLY A 177 -6.31 -0.85 -11.69
N ILE A 178 -5.77 -0.90 -10.47
CA ILE A 178 -4.96 -2.03 -9.98
C ILE A 178 -5.53 -2.65 -8.71
N THR A 179 -6.34 -1.94 -7.93
CA THR A 179 -6.99 -2.56 -6.76
C THR A 179 -8.07 -3.56 -7.18
N ILE A 180 -8.57 -4.32 -6.21
CA ILE A 180 -9.57 -5.39 -6.43
C ILE A 180 -10.75 -4.95 -7.29
N MET A 181 -11.28 -3.73 -7.13
CA MET A 181 -12.43 -3.25 -7.90
C MET A 181 -12.03 -2.57 -9.23
N GLY A 182 -10.77 -2.67 -9.60
CA GLY A 182 -10.23 -2.38 -10.92
C GLY A 182 -10.42 -3.56 -11.87
N TYR A 183 -9.95 -3.36 -13.10
CA TYR A 183 -9.98 -4.26 -14.25
C TYR A 183 -8.56 -4.57 -14.76
N ALA A 184 -7.58 -4.66 -13.86
CA ALA A 184 -6.21 -5.01 -14.23
C ALA A 184 -6.19 -6.30 -15.06
N GLY A 185 -5.49 -6.27 -16.20
CA GLY A 185 -5.30 -7.42 -17.10
C GLY A 185 -6.44 -7.73 -18.06
N ILE A 186 -7.57 -7.01 -18.00
CA ILE A 186 -8.74 -7.27 -18.86
C ILE A 186 -9.09 -6.09 -19.78
N THR A 187 -8.31 -5.01 -19.77
CA THR A 187 -8.51 -3.83 -20.64
C THR A 187 -7.29 -3.57 -21.53
N PRO A 188 -7.21 -4.18 -22.73
CA PRO A 188 -5.97 -4.26 -23.51
C PRO A 188 -5.29 -2.95 -23.92
N VAL A 189 -5.98 -1.81 -23.79
CA VAL A 189 -5.50 -0.46 -24.19
C VAL A 189 -5.36 0.52 -23.02
N SER A 190 -5.51 0.03 -21.79
CA SER A 190 -5.49 0.82 -20.56
C SER A 190 -4.96 0.07 -19.34
N ASP A 191 -4.56 -1.18 -19.50
CA ASP A 191 -4.05 -2.01 -18.41
C ASP A 191 -2.80 -1.40 -17.77
N VAL A 192 -2.89 -1.18 -16.46
CA VAL A 192 -1.76 -0.68 -15.66
C VAL A 192 -0.85 -1.81 -15.18
N ALA A 193 -1.39 -3.03 -15.13
CA ALA A 193 -0.78 -4.26 -14.65
C ALA A 193 -1.57 -5.47 -15.19
N PRO A 194 -0.99 -6.69 -15.20
CA PRO A 194 -1.68 -7.90 -15.68
C PRO A 194 -2.69 -8.49 -14.68
N HIS A 195 -2.59 -8.16 -13.39
CA HIS A 195 -3.44 -8.67 -12.31
C HIS A 195 -3.65 -7.61 -11.25
N SER A 196 -4.72 -7.73 -10.48
CA SER A 196 -5.00 -6.82 -9.37
C SER A 196 -4.05 -7.08 -8.20
N ILE A 197 -3.79 -6.03 -7.43
CA ILE A 197 -3.25 -6.19 -6.07
C ILE A 197 -4.38 -6.56 -5.11
N ASP A 198 -4.06 -7.31 -4.07
CA ASP A 198 -5.04 -7.92 -3.18
C ASP A 198 -5.55 -6.99 -2.08
N ILE A 199 -5.77 -5.71 -2.40
CA ILE A 199 -6.33 -4.69 -1.50
C ILE A 199 -7.56 -4.04 -2.13
N PHE A 200 -8.54 -3.65 -1.29
CA PHE A 200 -9.60 -2.75 -1.72
C PHE A 200 -9.07 -1.31 -1.72
N HIS A 201 -9.45 -0.54 -2.74
CA HIS A 201 -9.24 0.91 -2.75
C HIS A 201 -9.99 1.56 -1.59
N GLU A 202 -9.50 2.70 -1.10
CA GLU A 202 -10.16 3.44 -0.03
C GLU A 202 -11.66 3.70 -0.26
N THR A 203 -12.04 3.92 -1.52
CA THR A 203 -13.42 4.24 -1.88
C THR A 203 -14.32 3.01 -1.78
N SER A 204 -13.81 1.84 -2.17
CA SER A 204 -14.51 0.55 -2.06
C SER A 204 -14.71 0.19 -0.59
N ILE A 205 -13.69 0.38 0.25
CA ILE A 205 -13.81 0.21 1.71
C ILE A 205 -14.90 1.12 2.25
N GLY A 206 -14.88 2.42 1.92
CA GLY A 206 -15.89 3.38 2.37
C GLY A 206 -17.32 3.05 1.92
N GLN A 207 -17.49 2.59 0.68
CA GLN A 207 -18.79 2.14 0.18
C GLN A 207 -19.31 0.92 0.92
N ILE A 208 -18.48 -0.10 1.10
CA ILE A 208 -18.87 -1.34 1.79
C ILE A 208 -19.17 -1.05 3.27
N GLN A 209 -18.33 -0.27 3.96
CA GLN A 209 -18.55 0.12 5.35
C GLN A 209 -19.81 0.98 5.53
N SER A 210 -20.19 1.76 4.52
CA SER A 210 -21.48 2.47 4.51
C SER A 210 -22.65 1.53 4.23
N ASN A 211 -22.44 0.51 3.42
CA ASN A 211 -23.48 -0.42 2.99
C ASN A 211 -23.85 -1.42 4.09
N LEU A 212 -22.89 -2.15 4.65
CA LEU A 212 -23.13 -3.29 5.53
C LEU A 212 -23.99 -2.98 6.77
N PRO A 213 -23.79 -1.86 7.50
CA PRO A 213 -24.63 -1.53 8.65
C PRO A 213 -26.12 -1.37 8.32
N THR A 214 -26.46 -1.12 7.05
CA THR A 214 -27.85 -0.97 6.59
C THR A 214 -28.53 -2.29 6.22
N ARG A 215 -27.78 -3.40 6.14
CA ARG A 215 -28.28 -4.70 5.64
C ARG A 215 -28.90 -5.59 6.70
N GLY A 216 -28.66 -5.32 7.99
CA GLY A 216 -29.31 -6.01 9.10
C GLY A 216 -28.84 -7.46 9.31
N CYS A 217 -27.71 -7.85 8.71
CA CYS A 217 -27.07 -9.16 8.90
C CYS A 217 -25.58 -9.00 9.27
N PRO A 218 -25.11 -9.71 10.31
CA PRO A 218 -25.93 -10.45 11.25
C PRO A 218 -26.83 -9.49 12.05
N ALA A 219 -27.89 -10.00 12.70
CA ALA A 219 -28.88 -9.18 13.38
C ALA A 219 -28.22 -8.18 14.35
N ALA A 220 -28.75 -6.96 14.44
CA ALA A 220 -28.19 -5.93 15.33
C ALA A 220 -27.98 -6.47 16.75
N GLY A 221 -26.77 -6.30 17.30
CA GLY A 221 -26.39 -6.83 18.62
C GLY A 221 -25.88 -8.27 18.65
N THR A 222 -25.80 -8.94 17.50
CA THR A 222 -25.15 -10.26 17.35
C THR A 222 -23.74 -10.18 16.76
N MET A 223 -23.30 -8.99 16.35
CA MET A 223 -21.90 -8.72 16.04
C MET A 223 -21.10 -8.91 17.34
N PRO A 224 -20.20 -9.90 17.42
CA PRO A 224 -19.29 -10.01 18.55
C PRO A 224 -18.51 -8.69 18.65
N SER A 225 -18.20 -8.24 19.87
CA SER A 225 -17.14 -7.24 20.00
C SER A 225 -15.92 -7.79 19.28
N THR A 226 -15.32 -7.02 18.37
CA THR A 226 -14.18 -7.46 17.57
C THR A 226 -12.92 -7.69 18.40
N GLY A 227 -12.95 -7.58 19.74
CA GLY A 227 -11.81 -7.86 20.63
C GLY A 227 -10.52 -7.08 20.36
N ASN A 228 -10.54 -6.27 19.31
CA ASN A 228 -9.47 -5.60 18.61
C ASN A 228 -10.03 -4.23 18.22
N ARG A 229 -9.30 -3.19 18.57
CA ARG A 229 -9.72 -1.79 18.42
C ARG A 229 -9.06 -1.24 17.17
N ALA A 230 -9.83 -0.47 16.41
CA ALA A 230 -9.31 0.19 15.22
C ALA A 230 -8.05 1.02 15.51
N PRO A 231 -7.09 1.07 14.56
CA PRO A 231 -5.89 1.85 14.72
C PRO A 231 -6.24 3.34 14.86
N VAL A 232 -5.42 4.08 15.61
CA VAL A 232 -5.56 5.52 15.80
C VAL A 232 -4.65 6.23 14.81
N VAL A 233 -5.24 6.87 13.81
CA VAL A 233 -4.52 7.60 12.76
C VAL A 233 -4.45 9.09 13.12
N ALA A 234 -3.24 9.64 13.11
CA ALA A 234 -3.04 11.07 13.36
C ALA A 234 -3.54 11.92 12.19
N SER A 235 -4.06 13.11 12.49
CA SER A 235 -4.44 14.08 11.46
C SER A 235 -3.22 14.52 10.64
N VAL A 236 -3.43 14.68 9.34
CA VAL A 236 -2.43 15.18 8.38
C VAL A 236 -2.75 16.61 7.95
N ASN A 237 -1.73 17.36 7.54
CA ASN A 237 -1.88 18.75 7.10
C ASN A 237 -2.13 18.84 5.59
N ASN A 238 -2.83 19.90 5.18
CA ASN A 238 -2.92 20.29 3.77
C ASN A 238 -1.69 21.11 3.37
N TYR A 239 -1.26 20.99 2.12
CA TYR A 239 -0.08 21.69 1.60
C TYR A 239 -0.34 22.37 0.27
N THR A 240 0.39 23.45 0.02
CA THR A 240 0.55 24.03 -1.33
C THR A 240 1.95 23.71 -1.82
N ILE A 241 2.06 23.10 -3.00
CA ILE A 241 3.34 22.68 -3.60
C ILE A 241 3.53 23.32 -4.99
N PRO A 242 4.79 23.55 -5.41
CA PRO A 242 5.10 23.96 -6.79
C PRO A 242 4.69 22.90 -7.83
N ILE A 243 4.42 23.35 -9.06
CA ILE A 243 4.25 22.44 -10.21
C ILE A 243 5.52 21.63 -10.47
N MET A 244 5.37 20.47 -11.12
CA MET A 244 6.47 19.65 -11.64
C MET A 244 7.57 19.34 -10.62
N THR A 245 7.21 19.17 -9.35
CA THR A 245 8.15 18.96 -8.25
C THR A 245 7.76 17.72 -7.44
N PRO A 246 8.68 16.76 -7.22
CA PRO A 246 8.43 15.61 -6.36
C PRO A 246 7.94 15.98 -4.96
N PHE A 247 7.10 15.12 -4.38
CA PHE A 247 6.63 15.28 -3.00
C PHE A 247 6.44 13.93 -2.32
N ALA A 248 6.42 13.95 -0.99
CA ALA A 248 6.20 12.75 -0.18
C ALA A 248 5.10 13.00 0.85
N LEU A 249 4.14 12.09 0.92
CA LEU A 249 3.10 12.11 1.95
C LEU A 249 3.50 11.16 3.06
N THR A 250 3.46 11.62 4.31
CA THR A 250 3.84 10.84 5.49
C THR A 250 2.72 10.91 6.51
N GLY A 251 2.24 9.73 6.93
CA GLY A 251 1.27 9.59 8.01
C GLY A 251 1.90 9.20 9.33
N SER A 252 1.06 9.01 10.34
CA SER A 252 1.43 8.24 11.53
C SER A 252 0.19 7.62 12.14
N ALA A 253 0.34 6.43 12.69
CA ALA A 253 -0.72 5.77 13.42
C ALA A 253 -0.13 4.93 14.56
N THR A 254 -0.97 4.64 15.54
CA THR A 254 -0.68 3.71 16.63
C THR A 254 -1.80 2.71 16.73
N ASP A 255 -1.46 1.48 17.09
CA ASP A 255 -2.45 0.46 17.38
C ASP A 255 -2.65 0.30 18.90
N PRO A 256 -3.89 0.40 19.43
CA PRO A 256 -4.13 0.25 20.86
C PRO A 256 -3.87 -1.15 21.42
N ASP A 257 -3.90 -2.18 20.59
CA ASP A 257 -3.75 -3.59 20.94
C ASP A 257 -2.32 -4.11 20.67
N GLY A 258 -1.51 -3.32 19.95
CA GLY A 258 -0.09 -3.57 19.70
C GLY A 258 0.17 -4.30 18.39
N ASP A 259 -0.81 -4.34 17.50
CA ASP A 259 -0.71 -5.00 16.20
C ASP A 259 0.22 -4.26 15.21
N SER A 260 0.74 -5.01 14.24
CA SER A 260 1.58 -4.45 13.19
C SER A 260 0.77 -3.72 12.14
N ILE A 261 0.84 -2.39 12.16
CA ILE A 261 0.10 -1.56 11.21
C ILE A 261 0.77 -1.45 9.84
N THR A 262 -0.05 -1.30 8.80
CA THR A 262 0.40 -0.98 7.43
C THR A 262 -0.39 0.19 6.86
N TYR A 263 0.21 0.92 5.92
CA TYR A 263 -0.24 2.19 5.38
C TYR A 263 -0.46 2.12 3.87
N ASN A 264 -1.50 2.79 3.39
CA ASN A 264 -1.77 3.04 1.97
C ASN A 264 -2.14 4.50 1.75
N TRP A 265 -1.33 5.19 0.94
CA TRP A 265 -1.66 6.52 0.41
C TRP A 265 -2.27 6.39 -0.99
N GLU A 266 -3.51 6.83 -1.12
CA GLU A 266 -4.34 6.68 -2.31
C GLU A 266 -4.92 8.03 -2.73
N GLN A 267 -5.01 8.28 -4.04
CA GLN A 267 -5.62 9.50 -4.53
C GLN A 267 -7.15 9.37 -4.48
N ASN A 268 -7.81 10.41 -4.00
CA ASN A 268 -9.25 10.48 -3.76
C ASN A 268 -9.92 11.47 -4.73
N ASP A 269 -9.47 11.49 -5.98
CA ASP A 269 -10.01 12.36 -7.04
C ASP A 269 -10.72 11.51 -8.09
N SER A 270 -12.04 11.65 -8.18
CA SER A 270 -12.81 10.98 -9.24
C SER A 270 -12.55 11.61 -10.61
N ALA A 271 -12.50 10.77 -11.64
CA ALA A 271 -12.44 11.19 -13.03
C ALA A 271 -13.68 11.97 -13.52
N GLN A 272 -14.77 12.05 -12.73
CA GLN A 272 -15.96 12.91 -12.95
C GLN A 272 -16.31 13.18 -14.43
N ASN A 273 -16.90 12.21 -15.16
CA ASN A 273 -17.45 12.40 -16.51
C ASN A 273 -16.58 13.17 -17.52
N THR A 274 -15.25 13.18 -17.40
CA THR A 274 -14.33 13.94 -18.27
C THR A 274 -14.30 13.49 -19.74
N GLY A 275 -15.22 12.62 -20.14
CA GLY A 275 -15.09 11.79 -21.33
C GLY A 275 -14.16 10.62 -21.03
N ILE A 276 -14.64 9.41 -21.35
CA ILE A 276 -13.92 8.18 -21.06
C ILE A 276 -13.02 7.83 -22.26
N THR A 277 -11.85 8.48 -22.32
CA THR A 277 -10.82 8.23 -23.33
C THR A 277 -9.58 7.65 -22.66
N ILE A 278 -8.75 6.90 -23.40
CA ILE A 278 -7.46 6.40 -22.90
C ILE A 278 -6.59 7.56 -22.39
N ALA A 279 -6.59 8.70 -23.08
CA ALA A 279 -5.86 9.90 -22.66
C ALA A 279 -6.39 10.49 -21.34
N ALA A 280 -7.69 10.36 -21.08
CA ALA A 280 -8.30 10.80 -19.82
C ALA A 280 -8.13 9.77 -18.69
N ALA A 281 -8.02 8.48 -19.00
CA ALA A 281 -7.80 7.42 -18.02
C ALA A 281 -6.34 7.34 -17.56
N SER A 282 -5.38 7.62 -18.46
CA SER A 282 -3.94 7.66 -18.13
C SER A 282 -3.59 8.83 -17.21
N ALA A 283 -2.49 8.70 -16.45
CA ALA A 283 -1.86 9.84 -15.81
C ALA A 283 -1.30 10.79 -16.87
N ASN A 284 -1.31 12.10 -16.59
CA ASN A 284 -0.82 13.13 -17.48
C ASN A 284 -0.46 14.41 -16.69
N PRO A 285 0.71 15.03 -16.91
CA PRO A 285 1.09 16.27 -16.23
C PRO A 285 0.07 17.41 -16.38
N ALA A 286 -0.55 17.54 -17.56
CA ALA A 286 -1.51 18.60 -17.86
C ALA A 286 -2.95 18.28 -17.41
N LYS A 287 -3.17 17.16 -16.72
CA LYS A 287 -4.49 16.70 -16.31
C LYS A 287 -5.08 17.65 -15.26
N LEU A 288 -6.28 18.18 -15.51
CA LEU A 288 -6.94 19.15 -14.62
C LEU A 288 -7.75 18.50 -13.49
N ILE A 289 -8.36 17.34 -13.76
CA ILE A 289 -9.22 16.61 -12.81
C ILE A 289 -9.04 15.09 -12.95
N GLY A 290 -9.50 14.33 -11.96
CA GLY A 290 -9.38 12.87 -11.93
C GLY A 290 -8.02 12.36 -11.46
N PRO A 291 -7.86 11.04 -11.42
CA PRO A 291 -6.67 10.42 -10.86
C PRO A 291 -5.43 10.71 -11.70
N ASN A 292 -4.28 10.77 -11.05
CA ASN A 292 -2.93 10.96 -11.61
C ASN A 292 -1.88 10.07 -10.93
N TRP A 293 -2.28 9.27 -9.94
CA TRP A 293 -1.40 8.47 -9.09
C TRP A 293 -2.00 7.08 -8.86
N LEU A 294 -1.26 6.03 -9.23
CA LEU A 294 -1.66 4.65 -8.98
C LEU A 294 -1.57 4.28 -7.50
N SER A 295 -2.48 3.40 -7.05
CA SER A 295 -2.37 2.71 -5.77
C SER A 295 -1.33 1.57 -5.82
N PHE A 296 -0.79 1.20 -4.66
CA PHE A 296 0.19 0.12 -4.52
C PHE A 296 -0.15 -0.70 -3.28
N ASN A 297 0.48 -1.88 -3.10
CA ASN A 297 0.33 -2.70 -1.91
C ASN A 297 0.61 -1.93 -0.61
N SER A 298 -0.06 -2.33 0.46
CA SER A 298 0.18 -1.82 1.81
C SER A 298 1.64 -2.01 2.21
N THR A 299 2.21 -1.02 2.91
CA THR A 299 3.59 -1.10 3.41
C THR A 299 3.66 -0.74 4.88
N SER A 300 4.70 -1.18 5.58
CA SER A 300 5.00 -0.72 6.95
C SER A 300 5.54 0.71 6.99
N SER A 301 5.97 1.26 5.83
CA SER A 301 6.39 2.65 5.71
C SER A 301 5.17 3.57 5.73
N PRO A 302 5.14 4.59 6.61
CA PRO A 302 4.07 5.58 6.58
C PRO A 302 4.21 6.60 5.43
N THR A 303 5.32 6.54 4.67
CA THR A 303 5.68 7.49 3.62
C THR A 303 5.49 6.89 2.23
N LYS A 304 4.78 7.62 1.35
CA LYS A 304 4.72 7.36 -0.10
C LYS A 304 5.32 8.54 -0.86
N TYR A 305 6.19 8.25 -1.83
CA TYR A 305 6.79 9.22 -2.74
C TYR A 305 5.94 9.37 -4.00
N PHE A 306 5.88 10.59 -4.54
CA PHE A 306 5.13 10.94 -5.73
C PHE A 306 6.03 11.70 -6.72
N PRO A 307 6.38 11.10 -7.88
CA PRO A 307 6.16 9.69 -8.26
C PRO A 307 6.97 8.71 -7.40
N ARG A 308 6.86 7.41 -7.67
CA ARG A 308 7.70 6.41 -7.00
C ARG A 308 9.19 6.79 -7.06
N LEU A 309 9.94 6.47 -6.00
CA LEU A 309 11.34 6.87 -5.84
C LEU A 309 12.22 6.50 -7.04
N SER A 310 12.01 5.33 -7.66
CA SER A 310 12.76 4.92 -8.85
C SER A 310 12.58 5.85 -10.05
N THR A 311 11.41 6.47 -10.20
CA THR A 311 11.13 7.46 -11.25
C THR A 311 11.84 8.78 -10.93
N ILE A 312 11.79 9.22 -9.67
CA ILE A 312 12.51 10.42 -9.21
C ILE A 312 14.02 10.26 -9.41
N LEU A 313 14.60 9.12 -9.04
CA LEU A 313 16.04 8.85 -9.21
C LEU A 313 16.48 8.75 -10.68
N ALA A 314 15.54 8.52 -11.60
CA ALA A 314 15.80 8.57 -13.03
C ALA A 314 15.72 10.00 -13.61
N GLY A 315 15.35 11.00 -12.79
CA GLY A 315 15.11 12.38 -13.24
C GLY A 315 13.82 12.53 -14.05
N GLU A 316 12.88 11.60 -13.89
CA GLU A 316 11.65 11.54 -14.68
C GLU A 316 10.45 12.10 -13.91
N PHE A 317 9.49 12.67 -14.65
CA PHE A 317 8.28 13.27 -14.06
C PHE A 317 7.04 12.37 -14.14
N THR A 318 7.16 11.25 -14.85
CA THR A 318 6.07 10.33 -15.12
C THR A 318 6.52 8.88 -15.00
N THR A 319 5.68 8.02 -14.43
CA THR A 319 5.93 6.58 -14.32
C THR A 319 5.12 5.83 -15.39
N ARG A 320 5.77 4.91 -16.10
CA ARG A 320 5.14 3.97 -17.05
C ARG A 320 4.42 2.84 -16.31
N SER A 321 3.47 2.18 -16.99
CA SER A 321 2.79 0.98 -16.48
C SER A 321 3.74 -0.08 -15.94
N LEU A 322 3.21 -0.91 -15.03
CA LEU A 322 3.96 -2.03 -14.46
C LEU A 322 4.25 -3.09 -15.52
N PRO A 323 5.28 -3.93 -15.35
CA PRO A 323 5.55 -5.03 -16.27
C PRO A 323 4.29 -5.86 -16.54
N GLY A 324 3.96 -6.06 -17.82
CA GLY A 324 2.74 -6.75 -18.26
C GLY A 324 1.53 -5.84 -18.55
N GLY A 325 1.56 -4.56 -18.14
CA GLY A 325 0.58 -3.55 -18.55
C GLY A 325 0.88 -2.94 -19.93
N ASP A 326 -0.04 -2.09 -20.42
CA ASP A 326 0.11 -1.39 -21.69
C ASP A 326 1.21 -0.31 -21.57
N PRO A 327 2.30 -0.38 -22.36
CA PRO A 327 3.41 0.58 -22.28
C PRO A 327 3.03 2.02 -22.64
N ALA A 328 1.89 2.24 -23.30
CA ALA A 328 1.38 3.57 -23.61
C ALA A 328 0.78 4.28 -22.38
N VAL A 329 0.37 3.52 -21.35
CA VAL A 329 -0.26 4.05 -20.14
C VAL A 329 0.80 4.59 -19.17
N LEU A 330 0.56 5.81 -18.68
CA LEU A 330 1.28 6.39 -17.55
C LEU A 330 0.46 6.16 -16.28
N ILE A 331 1.11 5.73 -15.21
CA ILE A 331 0.47 5.39 -13.93
C ILE A 331 0.68 6.46 -12.85
N GLU A 332 1.68 7.32 -13.03
CA GLU A 332 1.95 8.44 -12.14
C GLU A 332 2.45 9.63 -12.97
N ALA A 333 2.04 10.85 -12.61
CA ALA A 333 2.55 12.06 -13.25
C ALA A 333 2.52 13.27 -12.30
N LEU A 334 3.64 14.00 -12.24
CA LEU A 334 3.66 15.31 -11.59
C LEU A 334 2.83 16.32 -12.38
N SER A 335 2.06 17.15 -11.67
CA SER A 335 1.17 18.12 -12.32
C SER A 335 1.95 19.34 -12.84
N SER A 336 1.74 19.69 -14.11
CA SER A 336 2.25 20.90 -14.77
C SER A 336 1.24 22.06 -14.76
N VAL A 337 0.06 21.82 -14.19
CA VAL A 337 -1.06 22.76 -14.08
C VAL A 337 -1.47 22.94 -12.63
N SER A 338 -2.03 24.11 -12.31
CA SER A 338 -2.62 24.33 -11.00
C SER A 338 -3.86 23.46 -10.82
N ARG A 339 -3.90 22.67 -9.75
CA ARG A 339 -5.04 21.84 -9.37
C ARG A 339 -4.96 21.45 -7.90
N VAL A 340 -6.09 21.06 -7.34
CA VAL A 340 -6.15 20.41 -6.03
C VAL A 340 -6.14 18.90 -6.25
N LEU A 341 -5.29 18.21 -5.51
CA LEU A 341 -5.26 16.76 -5.39
C LEU A 341 -5.80 16.39 -4.02
N ASN A 342 -6.72 15.44 -3.97
CA ASN A 342 -7.24 14.88 -2.73
C ASN A 342 -6.56 13.54 -2.47
N PHE A 343 -6.12 13.30 -1.24
CA PHE A 343 -5.49 12.05 -0.84
C PHE A 343 -6.10 11.51 0.43
N ARG A 344 -6.15 10.18 0.52
CA ARG A 344 -6.48 9.45 1.74
C ARG A 344 -5.31 8.60 2.17
N LEU A 345 -5.05 8.58 3.47
CA LEU A 345 -4.25 7.56 4.12
C LEU A 345 -5.18 6.54 4.77
N THR A 346 -5.15 5.30 4.31
CA THR A 346 -5.82 4.15 4.94
C THR A 346 -4.79 3.35 5.74
N VAL A 347 -5.07 3.09 7.02
CA VAL A 347 -4.25 2.27 7.92
C VAL A 347 -5.00 1.00 8.27
N ARG A 348 -4.31 -0.14 8.16
CA ARG A 348 -4.79 -1.48 8.52
C ARG A 348 -3.98 -1.97 9.72
N ASP A 349 -4.65 -2.48 10.75
CA ASP A 349 -3.98 -3.08 11.92
C ASP A 349 -3.39 -4.47 11.64
N ASN A 350 -3.90 -5.17 10.62
CA ASN A 350 -3.56 -6.54 10.28
C ASN A 350 -3.78 -7.55 11.41
N HIS A 351 -4.70 -7.28 12.34
CA HIS A 351 -5.03 -8.25 13.39
C HIS A 351 -5.61 -9.52 12.71
N PRO A 352 -5.07 -10.72 12.99
CA PRO A 352 -5.55 -11.95 12.38
C PRO A 352 -6.98 -12.28 12.84
N TYR A 353 -7.78 -12.88 11.98
CA TYR A 353 -9.11 -13.31 12.40
C TYR A 353 -9.06 -14.40 13.48
N VAL A 354 -9.82 -14.18 14.55
CA VAL A 354 -10.09 -15.12 15.64
C VAL A 354 -11.61 -15.27 15.74
N PRO A 355 -12.17 -16.43 15.35
CA PRO A 355 -13.62 -16.63 15.32
C PRO A 355 -14.35 -16.17 16.58
N GLY A 356 -15.35 -15.31 16.39
CA GLY A 356 -16.19 -14.78 17.46
C GLY A 356 -15.48 -13.87 18.47
N THR A 357 -14.19 -13.58 18.28
CA THR A 357 -13.36 -12.85 19.23
C THR A 357 -12.73 -11.62 18.61
N ALA A 358 -12.02 -11.79 17.49
CA ALA A 358 -11.32 -10.67 16.87
C ALA A 358 -11.17 -10.73 15.35
N ILE A 359 -11.06 -9.55 14.74
CA ILE A 359 -10.89 -9.37 13.30
C ILE A 359 -10.20 -8.04 13.03
N GLY A 360 -9.48 -7.95 11.91
CA GLY A 360 -8.78 -6.74 11.49
C GLY A 360 -9.71 -5.54 11.37
N GLN A 361 -9.15 -4.36 11.60
CA GLN A 361 -9.82 -3.07 11.52
C GLN A 361 -9.01 -2.09 10.66
N THR A 362 -9.73 -1.14 10.09
CA THR A 362 -9.15 -0.05 9.32
C THR A 362 -9.56 1.31 9.88
N GLN A 363 -8.70 2.31 9.69
CA GLN A 363 -9.00 3.71 9.97
C GLN A 363 -8.30 4.59 8.94
N PHE A 364 -8.79 5.80 8.72
CA PHE A 364 -8.23 6.68 7.71
C PHE A 364 -8.14 8.15 8.15
N THR A 365 -7.38 8.93 7.39
CA THR A 365 -7.40 10.39 7.41
C THR A 365 -7.26 10.93 5.99
N ASP A 366 -7.87 12.09 5.71
CA ASP A 366 -7.84 12.75 4.40
C ASP A 366 -6.98 14.02 4.45
N MET A 367 -6.40 14.41 3.31
CA MET A 367 -5.72 15.70 3.10
C MET A 367 -5.82 16.18 1.66
N THR A 368 -5.46 17.45 1.46
CA THR A 368 -5.35 18.07 0.15
C THR A 368 -3.93 18.56 -0.14
N VAL A 369 -3.53 18.41 -1.40
CA VAL A 369 -2.30 18.98 -1.96
C VAL A 369 -2.70 19.93 -3.09
N SER A 370 -2.51 21.22 -2.86
CA SER A 370 -2.76 22.27 -3.85
C SER A 370 -1.51 22.49 -4.68
N VAL A 371 -1.53 22.09 -5.94
CA VAL A 371 -0.44 22.38 -6.88
C VAL A 371 -0.65 23.79 -7.45
N THR A 372 0.40 24.61 -7.45
CA THR A 372 0.36 25.97 -8.00
C THR A 372 1.42 26.19 -9.09
N ASN A 373 1.01 26.80 -10.19
CA ASN A 373 1.91 27.25 -11.25
C ASN A 373 2.58 28.61 -10.97
N LEU A 374 2.36 29.21 -9.78
CA LEU A 374 3.06 30.43 -9.34
C LEU A 374 4.48 30.14 -8.83
N ALA A 375 4.80 28.87 -8.59
CA ALA A 375 6.11 28.39 -8.18
C ALA A 375 6.44 27.07 -8.87
N GLY A 376 7.73 26.79 -9.02
CA GLY A 376 8.23 25.55 -9.59
C GLY A 376 8.73 25.64 -11.04
N PRO A 377 9.41 24.57 -11.52
CA PRO A 377 9.82 23.40 -10.75
C PRO A 377 10.92 23.74 -9.74
N PHE A 378 10.84 23.18 -8.53
CA PHE A 378 11.94 23.19 -7.57
C PHE A 378 12.90 22.07 -7.95
N LYS A 379 14.20 22.39 -8.08
CA LYS A 379 15.17 21.41 -8.61
C LYS A 379 16.56 21.57 -8.02
N VAL A 380 17.21 20.49 -7.59
CA VAL A 380 18.65 20.44 -7.33
C VAL A 380 19.40 20.73 -8.63
N SER A 381 20.41 21.59 -8.57
CA SER A 381 21.20 21.98 -9.75
C SER A 381 22.68 21.64 -9.61
N ALA A 382 23.21 21.50 -8.39
CA ALA A 382 24.53 20.94 -8.16
C ALA A 382 24.67 20.34 -6.75
N PRO A 383 25.32 19.16 -6.62
CA PRO A 383 25.73 18.26 -7.70
C PRO A 383 24.50 17.61 -8.37
N ASP A 384 24.48 17.62 -9.71
CA ASP A 384 23.39 17.05 -10.53
C ASP A 384 23.93 16.22 -11.72
N SER A 385 25.24 15.96 -11.71
CA SER A 385 25.96 15.20 -12.74
C SER A 385 27.11 14.43 -12.09
N ALA A 386 27.73 13.52 -12.85
CA ALA A 386 28.89 12.78 -12.37
C ALA A 386 30.05 13.72 -12.04
N VAL A 387 30.36 13.86 -10.76
CA VAL A 387 31.50 14.61 -10.22
C VAL A 387 32.17 13.81 -9.12
N THR A 388 33.44 14.07 -8.86
CA THR A 388 34.17 13.49 -7.74
C THR A 388 34.48 14.57 -6.71
N LEU A 389 34.02 14.36 -5.48
CA LEU A 389 34.23 15.26 -4.35
C LEU A 389 35.16 14.61 -3.32
N GLU A 390 36.04 15.41 -2.74
CA GLU A 390 36.89 14.96 -1.63
C GLU A 390 36.11 15.00 -0.32
N GLY A 391 35.99 13.87 0.37
CA GLY A 391 35.32 13.80 1.66
C GLY A 391 36.01 14.65 2.73
N GLY A 392 35.22 15.23 3.63
CA GLY A 392 35.67 16.14 4.68
C GLY A 392 35.96 17.56 4.22
N THR A 393 35.64 17.91 2.97
CA THR A 393 35.78 19.26 2.43
C THR A 393 34.42 19.97 2.36
N THR A 394 34.46 21.30 2.39
CA THR A 394 33.28 22.13 2.16
C THR A 394 32.93 22.12 0.68
N GLN A 395 31.66 21.85 0.37
CA GLN A 395 31.09 21.86 -0.96
C GLN A 395 29.87 22.77 -0.98
N THR A 396 29.62 23.41 -2.12
CA THR A 396 28.43 24.24 -2.33
C THR A 396 27.36 23.41 -3.01
N ILE A 397 26.20 23.31 -2.39
CA ILE A 397 25.00 22.70 -2.94
C ILE A 397 24.12 23.81 -3.47
N THR A 398 23.61 23.66 -4.69
CA THR A 398 22.71 24.66 -5.32
C THR A 398 21.43 24.03 -5.79
N TRP A 399 20.36 24.84 -5.81
CA TRP A 399 19.04 24.45 -6.30
C TRP A 399 18.31 25.65 -6.90
N LEU A 400 17.34 25.37 -7.76
CA LEU A 400 16.39 26.34 -8.28
C LEU A 400 15.29 26.56 -7.25
N VAL A 401 15.29 27.72 -6.59
CA VAL A 401 14.24 28.11 -5.63
C VAL A 401 12.87 28.20 -6.32
N ALA A 402 12.83 28.71 -7.56
CA ALA A 402 11.63 28.81 -8.40
C ALA A 402 10.39 29.36 -7.67
N ASN A 403 10.55 30.49 -6.95
CA ASN A 403 9.51 31.16 -6.15
C ASN A 403 8.89 30.31 -5.02
N THR A 404 9.43 29.13 -4.69
CA THR A 404 8.87 28.30 -3.61
C THR A 404 8.97 28.92 -2.23
N ASN A 405 9.90 29.85 -2.03
CA ASN A 405 10.06 30.64 -0.82
C ASN A 405 9.01 31.77 -0.69
N LEU A 406 8.22 32.04 -1.72
CA LEU A 406 7.18 33.07 -1.74
C LEU A 406 5.77 32.45 -1.62
N PRO A 407 4.75 33.19 -1.14
CA PRO A 407 3.37 32.75 -1.21
C PRO A 407 2.93 32.43 -2.66
N PRO A 408 2.10 31.39 -2.87
CA PRO A 408 1.36 30.65 -1.86
C PRO A 408 2.08 29.39 -1.32
N VAL A 409 3.29 29.06 -1.78
CA VAL A 409 4.06 27.91 -1.27
C VAL A 409 4.72 28.24 0.08
N GLY A 410 5.46 29.35 0.15
CA GLY A 410 5.97 29.91 1.41
C GLY A 410 7.03 29.07 2.14
N ALA A 411 7.76 28.19 1.45
CA ALA A 411 8.82 27.38 2.04
C ALA A 411 10.09 28.22 2.25
N ALA A 412 10.19 28.90 3.39
CA ALA A 412 11.30 29.80 3.70
C ALA A 412 12.64 29.09 3.95
N MET A 413 12.60 27.81 4.34
CA MET A 413 13.77 27.03 4.72
C MET A 413 13.76 25.66 4.01
N VAL A 414 14.95 25.08 3.84
CA VAL A 414 15.18 23.73 3.32
C VAL A 414 16.12 22.93 4.22
N ASN A 415 16.05 21.60 4.12
CA ASN A 415 17.06 20.69 4.62
C ASN A 415 17.83 20.09 3.45
N ILE A 416 19.12 19.81 3.68
CA ILE A 416 20.02 19.19 2.71
C ILE A 416 20.47 17.86 3.31
N ARG A 417 20.16 16.77 2.60
CA ARG A 417 20.51 15.41 3.01
C ARG A 417 21.38 14.73 1.97
N LEU A 418 22.19 13.79 2.45
CA LEU A 418 23.07 12.95 1.66
C LEU A 418 22.62 11.49 1.73
N SER A 419 22.55 10.88 0.55
CA SER A 419 22.50 9.44 0.36
C SER A 419 23.87 8.94 -0.07
N VAL A 420 24.23 7.72 0.35
CA VAL A 420 25.40 6.98 -0.16
C VAL A 420 25.02 5.70 -0.91
N ASP A 421 23.73 5.38 -0.97
CA ASP A 421 23.17 4.11 -1.45
C ASP A 421 22.41 4.26 -2.77
N GLY A 422 22.76 5.27 -3.58
CA GLY A 422 22.11 5.54 -4.87
C GLY A 422 20.82 6.35 -4.76
N GLY A 423 20.52 6.93 -3.59
CA GLY A 423 19.31 7.69 -3.33
C GLY A 423 18.15 6.85 -2.80
N ASN A 424 18.41 5.61 -2.35
CA ASN A 424 17.38 4.77 -1.74
C ASN A 424 17.03 5.25 -0.33
N THR A 425 18.02 5.74 0.42
CA THR A 425 17.83 6.35 1.74
C THR A 425 18.65 7.63 1.88
N PHE A 426 18.19 8.55 2.73
CA PHE A 426 18.85 9.83 3.04
C PHE A 426 19.05 10.03 4.55
N PRO A 427 19.85 9.17 5.22
CA PRO A 427 20.02 9.22 6.67
C PRO A 427 20.95 10.35 7.14
N ILE A 428 21.81 10.87 6.26
CA ILE A 428 22.81 11.87 6.63
C ILE A 428 22.24 13.27 6.42
N MET A 429 21.98 14.00 7.51
CA MET A 429 21.67 15.42 7.48
C MET A 429 22.96 16.24 7.30
N LEU A 430 23.12 16.93 6.17
CA LEU A 430 24.25 17.83 5.94
C LEU A 430 23.98 19.22 6.52
N LYS A 431 22.74 19.72 6.34
CA LYS A 431 22.30 20.99 6.88
C LYS A 431 20.79 20.99 7.08
N ALA A 432 20.33 21.37 8.26
CA ALA A 432 18.91 21.54 8.55
C ALA A 432 18.53 23.02 8.60
N ASN A 433 17.31 23.34 8.19
CA ASN A 433 16.69 24.67 8.27
C ASN A 433 17.58 25.81 7.75
N THR A 434 18.22 25.63 6.59
CA THR A 434 18.89 26.74 5.91
C THR A 434 17.92 27.48 5.00
N LEU A 435 18.22 28.74 4.65
CA LEU A 435 17.37 29.57 3.81
C LEU A 435 17.12 28.91 2.46
N ASN A 436 15.88 29.01 1.98
CA ASN A 436 15.53 28.63 0.62
C ASN A 436 15.89 29.75 -0.37
N ASP A 437 17.18 30.00 -0.56
CA ASP A 437 17.74 31.08 -1.39
C ASP A 437 18.59 30.59 -2.58
N GLY A 438 18.73 29.27 -2.73
CA GLY A 438 19.28 28.61 -3.91
C GLY A 438 20.72 28.10 -3.76
N SER A 439 21.36 28.34 -2.61
CA SER A 439 22.72 27.87 -2.38
C SER A 439 23.04 27.72 -0.89
N GLU A 440 23.76 26.66 -0.52
CA GLU A 440 24.30 26.47 0.83
C GLU A 440 25.67 25.79 0.78
N SER A 441 26.59 26.21 1.65
CA SER A 441 27.86 25.52 1.86
C SER A 441 27.75 24.47 2.97
N VAL A 442 28.06 23.22 2.64
CA VAL A 442 28.00 22.09 3.57
C VAL A 442 29.32 21.34 3.60
N VAL A 443 29.63 20.67 4.72
CA VAL A 443 30.79 19.78 4.79
C VAL A 443 30.34 18.38 4.39
N ILE A 444 30.89 17.84 3.30
CA ILE A 444 30.63 16.45 2.91
C ILE A 444 31.38 15.54 3.87
N PRO A 445 30.74 14.55 4.51
CA PRO A 445 31.43 13.60 5.39
C PRO A 445 32.54 12.84 4.66
N ARG A 446 33.54 12.35 5.42
CA ARG A 446 34.62 11.48 4.88
C ARG A 446 34.10 10.06 4.68
N ILE A 447 33.22 9.87 3.69
CA ILE A 447 32.59 8.58 3.38
C ILE A 447 32.83 8.26 1.91
N GLY A 448 33.53 7.18 1.63
CA GLY A 448 33.79 6.68 0.29
C GLY A 448 32.55 6.04 -0.32
N THR A 449 32.09 6.54 -1.47
CA THR A 449 31.01 5.94 -2.27
C THR A 449 31.05 6.46 -3.70
N SER A 450 30.59 5.68 -4.67
CA SER A 450 30.39 6.10 -6.07
C SER A 450 28.92 6.41 -6.40
N THR A 451 28.01 6.22 -5.43
CA THR A 451 26.56 6.28 -5.61
C THR A 451 25.92 7.37 -4.76
N ALA A 452 26.65 8.44 -4.45
CA ALA A 452 26.10 9.51 -3.63
C ALA A 452 25.01 10.30 -4.36
N ARG A 453 23.97 10.71 -3.62
CA ARG A 453 22.90 11.61 -4.11
C ARG A 453 22.62 12.68 -3.07
N ILE A 454 22.27 13.89 -3.54
CA ILE A 454 21.82 14.98 -2.68
C ILE A 454 20.31 15.12 -2.80
N MET A 455 19.64 15.24 -1.66
CA MET A 455 18.25 15.67 -1.58
C MET A 455 18.21 17.06 -0.96
N VAL A 456 17.43 17.95 -1.58
CA VAL A 456 17.02 19.21 -0.96
C VAL A 456 15.53 19.13 -0.72
N GLU A 457 15.10 19.13 0.54
CA GLU A 457 13.70 19.01 0.94
C GLU A 457 13.22 20.30 1.61
N ALA A 458 11.98 20.69 1.38
CA ALA A 458 11.40 21.85 2.04
C ALA A 458 11.22 21.58 3.56
N ALA A 459 11.64 22.52 4.40
CA ALA A 459 11.36 22.44 5.82
C ALA A 459 9.94 22.95 6.10
N GLY A 460 9.08 22.07 6.64
CA GLY A 460 7.68 22.39 6.93
C GLY A 460 6.73 22.30 5.73
N ASN A 461 7.17 21.76 4.60
CA ASN A 461 6.35 21.41 3.44
C ASN A 461 6.72 19.99 2.96
N ILE A 462 6.02 19.44 1.98
CA ILE A 462 6.13 18.03 1.54
C ILE A 462 6.91 17.84 0.24
N PHE A 463 7.29 18.93 -0.44
CA PHE A 463 8.03 18.86 -1.70
C PHE A 463 9.53 18.80 -1.47
N PHE A 464 10.23 18.17 -2.41
CA PHE A 464 11.68 18.04 -2.42
C PHE A 464 12.16 17.82 -3.85
N ASP A 465 13.48 17.80 -4.03
CA ASP A 465 14.09 17.25 -5.23
C ASP A 465 15.38 16.48 -4.88
N ILE A 466 15.78 15.56 -5.76
CA ILE A 466 16.99 14.75 -5.65
C ILE A 466 17.83 14.98 -6.89
N SER A 467 19.16 15.08 -6.73
CA SER A 467 20.09 15.09 -7.86
C SER A 467 19.81 13.95 -8.85
N ASP A 468 19.76 14.24 -10.15
CA ASP A 468 19.41 13.31 -11.24
C ASP A 468 20.51 12.26 -11.48
N ALA A 469 21.75 12.57 -11.11
CA ALA A 469 22.89 11.69 -11.27
C ALA A 469 23.61 11.41 -9.96
N SER A 470 24.23 10.23 -9.90
CA SER A 470 25.14 9.87 -8.82
C SER A 470 26.47 10.59 -8.96
N PHE A 471 27.06 10.99 -7.83
CA PHE A 471 28.42 11.50 -7.76
C PHE A 471 29.28 10.63 -6.83
N THR A 472 30.60 10.77 -6.96
CA THR A 472 31.58 10.03 -6.17
C THR A 472 32.07 10.89 -5.01
N ILE A 473 32.15 10.32 -3.81
CA ILE A 473 32.84 10.90 -2.66
C ILE A 473 34.07 10.04 -2.37
N LEU A 474 35.22 10.67 -2.27
CA LEU A 474 36.46 10.03 -1.87
C LEU A 474 36.57 9.95 -0.35
N GLY A 475 36.87 8.76 0.18
CA GLY A 475 36.96 8.51 1.61
C GLY A 475 37.00 7.02 1.95
N PRO A 476 37.10 6.67 3.24
CA PRO A 476 36.95 5.28 3.70
C PRO A 476 35.51 4.79 3.50
N THR A 477 35.32 3.50 3.27
CA THR A 477 33.97 2.89 3.17
C THR A 477 33.49 2.30 4.50
N THR A 478 34.40 2.09 5.45
CA THR A 478 34.11 1.54 6.78
C THR A 478 34.89 2.30 7.86
N ALA A 479 34.39 2.27 9.09
CA ALA A 479 35.10 2.69 10.29
C ALA A 479 34.61 1.92 11.52
N SER A 480 35.37 1.94 12.61
CA SER A 480 34.95 1.28 13.85
C SER A 480 33.86 2.07 14.58
N VAL A 481 32.95 1.36 15.25
CA VAL A 481 31.95 1.92 16.18
C VAL A 481 32.23 1.34 17.56
N GLY A 482 32.40 2.20 18.56
CA GLY A 482 32.72 1.76 19.92
C GLY A 482 32.00 2.58 20.98
N GLY A 483 32.19 2.16 22.22
CA GLY A 483 31.64 2.85 23.38
C GLY A 483 31.88 2.09 24.68
N ARG A 484 31.20 2.52 25.74
CA ARG A 484 31.32 1.94 27.08
C ARG A 484 29.96 1.73 27.72
N THR A 485 29.87 0.67 28.51
CA THR A 485 28.76 0.41 29.42
C THR A 485 29.22 0.69 30.85
N LEU A 486 28.56 1.63 31.52
CA LEU A 486 28.96 2.16 32.83
C LEU A 486 27.84 1.99 33.83
N ASP A 487 28.14 1.77 35.11
CA ASP A 487 27.15 1.88 36.18
C ASP A 487 26.89 3.35 36.56
N ARG A 488 25.91 3.59 37.45
CA ARG A 488 25.59 4.94 37.96
C ARG A 488 26.75 5.68 38.64
N PHE A 489 27.85 4.99 38.95
CA PHE A 489 29.05 5.56 39.56
C PHE A 489 30.20 5.72 38.55
N GLY A 490 29.93 5.51 37.25
CA GLY A 490 30.92 5.62 36.18
C GLY A 490 31.88 4.43 36.09
N ARG A 491 31.60 3.31 36.76
CA ARG A 491 32.44 2.10 36.70
C ARG A 491 32.01 1.21 35.55
N GLY A 492 32.98 0.62 34.84
CA GLY A 492 32.71 -0.28 33.73
C GLY A 492 31.91 -1.51 34.14
N ILE A 493 30.88 -1.85 33.37
CA ILE A 493 30.11 -3.09 33.54
C ILE A 493 30.70 -4.12 32.57
N LYS A 494 31.26 -5.21 33.11
CA LYS A 494 31.81 -6.31 32.31
C LYS A 494 30.71 -7.26 31.85
N GLY A 495 30.85 -7.84 30.66
CA GLY A 495 30.01 -8.95 30.22
C GLY A 495 28.66 -8.54 29.66
N VAL A 496 28.43 -7.25 29.46
CA VAL A 496 27.28 -6.73 28.71
C VAL A 496 27.41 -7.14 27.25
N VAL A 497 26.35 -7.74 26.70
CA VAL A 497 26.23 -8.01 25.27
C VAL A 497 25.70 -6.75 24.62
N VAL A 498 26.48 -6.19 23.70
CA VAL A 498 26.06 -5.08 22.85
C VAL A 498 25.79 -5.62 21.46
N THR A 499 24.63 -5.28 20.91
CA THR A 499 24.20 -5.68 19.58
C THR A 499 24.11 -4.45 18.68
N LEU A 500 24.74 -4.52 17.51
CA LEU A 500 24.66 -3.53 16.44
C LEU A 500 23.82 -4.12 15.30
N THR A 501 22.70 -3.48 14.98
CA THR A 501 21.75 -3.97 13.97
C THR A 501 21.54 -2.89 12.89
N PRO A 502 21.92 -3.16 11.63
CA PRO A 502 21.56 -2.31 10.50
C PRO A 502 20.09 -2.50 10.08
N ALA A 503 19.63 -1.71 9.10
CA ALA A 503 18.26 -1.74 8.60
C ALA A 503 17.82 -3.11 8.03
N ASP A 504 18.74 -3.94 7.54
CA ASP A 504 18.44 -5.28 7.02
C ASP A 504 18.27 -6.35 8.12
N GLY A 505 18.49 -5.98 9.39
CA GLY A 505 18.36 -6.87 10.55
C GLY A 505 19.58 -7.75 10.84
N THR A 506 20.67 -7.68 10.06
CA THR A 506 21.87 -8.50 10.27
C THR A 506 22.67 -8.06 11.50
N ALA A 507 22.36 -8.67 12.64
CA ALA A 507 22.93 -8.28 13.93
C ALA A 507 24.40 -8.75 14.12
N ARG A 508 25.25 -7.84 14.58
CA ARG A 508 26.60 -8.12 15.09
C ARG A 508 26.62 -7.95 16.61
N THR A 509 27.36 -8.79 17.33
CA THR A 509 27.47 -8.67 18.80
C THR A 509 28.91 -8.47 19.26
N ALA A 510 29.07 -7.68 20.33
CA ALA A 510 30.32 -7.49 21.05
C ALA A 510 30.06 -7.65 22.55
N VAL A 511 31.03 -8.16 23.30
CA VAL A 511 30.93 -8.31 24.76
C VAL A 511 31.91 -7.35 25.43
N THR A 512 31.42 -6.62 26.42
CA THR A 512 32.21 -5.58 27.08
C THR A 512 33.32 -6.14 27.96
N GLY A 513 34.49 -5.48 27.89
CA GLY A 513 35.67 -5.77 28.70
C GLY A 513 35.53 -5.36 30.17
N GLN A 514 36.61 -5.49 30.95
CA GLN A 514 36.61 -5.19 32.40
C GLN A 514 36.33 -3.71 32.72
N ASN A 515 36.69 -2.82 31.81
CA ASN A 515 36.42 -1.38 31.87
C ASN A 515 35.07 -1.00 31.21
N GLY A 516 34.27 -1.99 30.79
CA GLY A 516 32.99 -1.78 30.13
C GLY A 516 33.07 -1.41 28.65
N SER A 517 34.25 -1.41 28.02
CA SER A 517 34.41 -1.02 26.60
C SER A 517 33.97 -2.11 25.64
N TYR A 518 33.42 -1.71 24.49
CA TYR A 518 33.14 -2.57 23.34
C TYR A 518 33.53 -1.86 22.04
N VAL A 519 33.77 -2.63 20.98
CA VAL A 519 34.06 -2.13 19.64
C VAL A 519 33.50 -3.08 18.59
N PHE A 520 33.04 -2.50 17.49
CA PHE A 520 32.72 -3.16 16.23
C PHE A 520 33.65 -2.58 15.18
N ASP A 521 34.52 -3.38 14.60
CA ASP A 521 35.40 -2.94 13.51
C ASP A 521 34.71 -3.06 12.15
N GLU A 522 35.23 -2.35 11.15
CA GLU A 522 34.76 -2.45 9.76
C GLU A 522 33.24 -2.25 9.62
N VAL A 523 32.65 -1.32 10.38
CA VAL A 523 31.22 -0.99 10.23
C VAL A 523 31.06 -0.09 9.00
N PRO A 524 30.19 -0.46 8.03
CA PRO A 524 29.93 0.37 6.85
C PRO A 524 29.48 1.78 7.20
N LEU A 525 29.97 2.75 6.43
CA LEU A 525 29.62 4.15 6.58
C LEU A 525 28.37 4.52 5.78
N GLY A 526 27.67 5.55 6.25
CA GLY A 526 26.51 6.18 5.62
C GLY A 526 25.18 5.46 5.78
N ALA A 527 25.09 4.53 6.73
CA ALA A 527 23.86 3.86 7.13
C ALA A 527 23.45 4.20 8.58
N THR A 528 22.18 3.97 8.89
CA THR A 528 21.65 4.03 10.26
C THR A 528 21.73 2.66 10.92
N TYR A 529 22.15 2.64 12.18
CA TYR A 529 22.24 1.45 13.03
C TYR A 529 21.47 1.63 14.32
N VAL A 530 20.88 0.55 14.82
CA VAL A 530 20.34 0.46 16.19
C VAL A 530 21.33 -0.32 17.05
N ILE A 531 21.81 0.30 18.13
CA ILE A 531 22.72 -0.28 19.10
C ILE A 531 21.94 -0.58 20.38
N ARG A 532 22.00 -1.81 20.88
CA ARG A 532 21.31 -2.24 22.12
C ARG A 532 22.29 -2.87 23.08
N ALA A 533 22.13 -2.59 24.37
CA ALA A 533 22.89 -3.23 25.45
C ALA A 533 21.99 -4.16 26.25
N SER A 534 22.46 -5.38 26.52
CA SER A 534 21.71 -6.39 27.29
C SER A 534 22.60 -7.10 28.30
N HIS A 535 22.07 -7.27 29.51
CA HIS A 535 22.73 -7.99 30.58
C HIS A 535 21.71 -8.52 31.59
N ARG A 536 21.92 -9.74 32.12
CA ARG A 536 20.98 -10.40 33.05
C ARG A 536 20.64 -9.60 34.32
N HIS A 537 21.59 -8.81 34.80
CA HIS A 537 21.51 -8.09 36.08
C HIS A 537 21.43 -6.58 35.95
N TYR A 538 21.31 -6.01 34.75
CA TYR A 538 21.26 -4.57 34.56
C TYR A 538 20.21 -4.21 33.52
N SER A 539 19.47 -3.13 33.78
CA SER A 539 18.73 -2.38 32.76
C SER A 539 19.58 -1.21 32.30
N PHE A 540 19.54 -0.87 31.00
CA PHE A 540 20.36 0.20 30.43
C PHE A 540 19.53 1.42 30.05
N THR A 541 20.13 2.59 30.23
CA THR A 541 19.59 3.87 29.77
C THR A 541 20.65 4.58 28.91
N PRO A 542 20.33 4.94 27.65
CA PRO A 542 19.11 4.54 26.92
C PRO A 542 19.04 3.02 26.71
N GLU A 543 17.86 2.46 26.42
CA GLU A 543 17.73 1.02 26.11
C GLU A 543 18.36 0.67 24.74
N SER A 544 18.25 1.61 23.80
CA SER A 544 18.85 1.56 22.47
C SER A 544 19.32 2.94 22.02
N ILE A 545 20.31 2.96 21.13
CA ILE A 545 20.79 4.17 20.46
C ILE A 545 20.61 4.00 18.96
N GLU A 546 19.96 4.97 18.31
CA GLU A 546 19.95 5.09 16.85
C GLU A 546 21.14 5.95 16.42
N TYR A 547 21.96 5.44 15.51
CA TYR A 547 23.24 6.03 15.14
C TYR A 547 23.44 6.03 13.62
N VAL A 548 23.61 7.21 13.03
CA VAL A 548 24.02 7.38 11.63
C VAL A 548 25.54 7.37 11.56
N HIS A 549 26.11 6.32 10.96
CA HIS A 549 27.57 6.13 10.95
C HIS A 549 28.24 6.96 9.87
N VAL A 550 28.78 8.11 10.22
CA VAL A 550 29.47 9.02 9.28
C VAL A 550 31.00 9.07 9.50
N GLY A 551 31.55 8.10 10.23
CA GLY A 551 33.00 7.96 10.46
C GLY A 551 33.53 8.90 11.53
N GLN A 552 32.64 9.50 12.32
CA GLN A 552 32.99 10.30 13.48
C GLN A 552 33.02 9.42 14.73
N ASN A 553 34.10 9.49 15.51
CA ASN A 553 34.27 8.75 16.76
C ASN A 553 33.42 9.35 17.90
N SER A 554 32.10 9.22 17.84
CA SER A 554 31.27 9.42 19.04
C SER A 554 31.08 8.09 19.76
N ASP A 555 31.55 8.02 21.00
CA ASP A 555 31.35 6.84 21.85
C ASP A 555 29.86 6.62 22.10
N GLN A 556 29.38 5.43 21.76
CA GLN A 556 28.00 5.01 21.96
C GLN A 556 27.89 4.42 23.38
N ASN A 557 27.51 5.24 24.36
CA ASN A 557 27.60 4.84 25.77
C ASN A 557 26.24 4.44 26.36
N PHE A 558 26.26 3.46 27.26
CA PHE A 558 25.08 3.01 28.01
C PHE A 558 25.33 3.14 29.52
N THR A 559 24.31 3.58 30.27
CA THR A 559 24.36 3.57 31.74
C THR A 559 23.46 2.45 32.28
N GLY A 560 24.06 1.48 32.98
CA GLY A 560 23.37 0.35 33.58
C GLY A 560 22.96 0.60 35.04
N THR A 561 21.72 0.22 35.38
CA THR A 561 21.21 0.17 36.76
C THR A 561 20.85 -1.28 37.10
N ARG A 562 21.24 -1.74 38.30
CA ARG A 562 20.93 -3.10 38.78
C ARG A 562 19.54 -3.21 39.37
#